data_AF-A0A842JCP2-F1
#
_entry.id   AF-A0A842JCP2-F1
#
_cell.length_a   1.000
_cell.length_b   1.000
_cell.length_c   1.000
_cell.angle_alpha   90.00
_cell.angle_beta   90.00
_cell.angle_gamma   90.00
#
_symmetry.space_group_name_H-M   'P 1'
#
loop_
_entity.id
_entity.type
_entity.pdbx_description
1 polymer ?
#
loop_
_entity_poly.entity_id
_entity_poly.type
_entity_poly.pdbx_seq_one_letter_code
_entity_poly.pdbx_strand_id
1 'polypeptide(L)'
;MDKRGLTRSRKAAGVAARVAVALVFAINVQCAVSFVLRPEAYAGGFELAGVPGAAAVRGLGVAFLMWNATYPAVIANPRRFRSLYAVVLAQQCVGLIGEAWIHCSLPAGHAALSASIERFIAFDAAGLALMAAAFVWMLLVDRRCARSTDGGRP
;
A
#
# COMPACT_ATOMS: atom_id res chain seq x y z
N MET A 1 28.68 5.13 -14.97
CA MET A 1 27.41 5.09 -15.74
C MET A 1 27.32 6.39 -16.52
N ASP A 2 27.20 6.35 -17.84
CA ASP A 2 27.08 7.56 -18.69
C ASP A 2 25.75 8.29 -18.44
N LYS A 3 25.68 9.60 -18.74
CA LYS A 3 24.51 10.49 -18.58
C LYS A 3 23.23 9.87 -19.16
N ARG A 4 23.33 9.20 -20.32
CA ARG A 4 22.21 8.48 -20.95
C ARG A 4 21.67 7.32 -20.10
N GLY A 5 22.57 6.54 -19.48
CA GLY A 5 22.20 5.45 -18.59
C GLY A 5 21.50 5.94 -17.32
N LEU A 6 21.95 7.09 -16.79
CA LEU A 6 21.35 7.71 -15.60
C LEU A 6 19.95 8.26 -15.88
N THR A 7 19.73 8.91 -17.04
CA THR A 7 18.39 9.37 -17.45
C THR A 7 17.41 8.19 -17.64
N ARG A 8 17.87 7.08 -18.23
CA ARG A 8 17.04 5.87 -18.40
C ARG A 8 16.68 5.25 -17.04
N SER A 9 17.65 5.13 -16.14
CA SER A 9 17.43 4.62 -14.78
C SER A 9 16.44 5.50 -13.99
N ARG A 10 16.52 6.83 -14.16
CA ARG A 10 15.59 7.77 -13.52
C ARG A 10 14.15 7.59 -14.01
N LYS A 11 13.95 7.44 -15.32
CA LYS A 11 12.64 7.14 -15.91
C LYS A 11 12.11 5.80 -15.39
N ALA A 12 12.93 4.75 -15.44
CA ALA A 12 12.56 3.41 -14.96
C ALA A 12 12.14 3.42 -13.49
N ALA A 13 12.90 4.08 -12.62
CA ALA A 13 12.56 4.20 -11.19
C ALA A 13 11.22 4.91 -10.96
N GLY A 14 10.93 5.94 -11.76
CA GLY A 14 9.63 6.62 -11.71
C GLY A 14 8.48 5.72 -12.14
N VAL A 15 8.67 4.92 -13.19
CA VAL A 15 7.67 3.95 -13.65
C VAL A 15 7.46 2.85 -12.61
N ALA A 16 8.54 2.29 -12.06
CA ALA A 16 8.48 1.26 -11.03
C ALA A 16 7.70 1.75 -9.80
N ALA A 17 7.95 2.97 -9.33
CA ALA A 17 7.20 3.60 -8.26
C ALA A 17 5.69 3.71 -8.56
N ARG A 18 5.32 4.13 -9.78
CA ARG A 18 3.91 4.23 -10.18
C ARG A 18 3.23 2.87 -10.25
N VAL A 19 3.90 1.88 -10.85
CA VAL A 19 3.37 0.52 -10.99
C VAL A 19 3.21 -0.15 -9.63
N ALA A 20 4.21 -0.03 -8.74
CA ALA A 20 4.16 -0.57 -7.39
C ALA A 20 2.95 -0.05 -6.61
N VAL A 21 2.78 1.27 -6.57
CA VAL A 21 1.65 1.91 -5.86
C VAL A 21 0.32 1.60 -6.55
N ALA A 22 0.27 1.57 -7.88
CA ALA A 22 -0.95 1.25 -8.63
C ALA A 22 -1.41 -0.20 -8.42
N LEU A 23 -0.49 -1.14 -8.31
CA LEU A 23 -0.81 -2.55 -8.05
C LEU A 23 -1.46 -2.70 -6.66
N VAL A 24 -0.83 -2.14 -5.63
CA VAL A 24 -1.36 -2.17 -4.26
C VAL A 24 -2.72 -1.45 -4.19
N PHE A 25 -2.84 -0.28 -4.83
CA PHE A 25 -4.10 0.46 -4.94
C PHE A 25 -5.21 -0.38 -5.58
N ALA A 26 -4.93 -1.05 -6.69
CA ALA A 26 -5.93 -1.85 -7.40
C ALA A 26 -6.44 -3.02 -6.55
N ILE A 27 -5.53 -3.72 -5.86
CA ILE A 27 -5.89 -4.84 -4.98
C ILE A 27 -6.72 -4.33 -3.79
N ASN A 28 -6.29 -3.24 -3.15
CA ASN A 28 -7.01 -2.65 -2.02
C ASN A 28 -8.41 -2.16 -2.42
N VAL A 29 -8.54 -1.47 -3.56
CA VAL A 29 -9.83 -1.00 -4.06
C VAL A 29 -10.73 -2.17 -4.46
N GLN A 30 -10.18 -3.22 -5.08
CA GLN A 30 -10.94 -4.44 -5.37
C GLN A 30 -11.48 -5.08 -4.08
N CYS A 31 -10.64 -5.20 -3.04
CA CYS A 31 -11.05 -5.69 -1.73
C CYS A 31 -12.18 -4.83 -1.14
N ALA A 32 -11.97 -3.51 -1.13
CA ALA A 32 -12.94 -2.55 -0.61
C ALA A 32 -14.29 -2.62 -1.33
N VAL A 33 -14.29 -2.64 -2.66
CA VAL A 33 -15.51 -2.78 -3.48
C VAL A 33 -16.19 -4.12 -3.21
N SER A 34 -15.43 -5.19 -3.02
CA SER A 34 -15.99 -6.50 -2.70
C SER A 34 -16.69 -6.49 -1.33
N PHE A 35 -16.11 -5.85 -0.32
CA PHE A 35 -16.73 -5.68 1.00
C PHE A 35 -17.97 -4.80 0.97
N VAL A 36 -17.99 -3.74 0.15
CA VAL A 36 -19.17 -2.88 0.03
C VAL A 36 -20.32 -3.58 -0.69
N LEU A 37 -20.03 -4.23 -1.82
CA LEU A 37 -21.05 -4.79 -2.71
C LEU A 37 -21.54 -6.17 -2.29
N ARG A 38 -20.70 -6.97 -1.61
CA ARG A 38 -21.01 -8.36 -1.22
C ARG A 38 -20.56 -8.67 0.21
N PRO A 39 -20.94 -7.88 1.22
CA PRO A 39 -20.43 -8.02 2.59
C PRO A 39 -20.74 -9.37 3.24
N GLU A 40 -21.88 -9.98 2.90
CA GLU A 40 -22.31 -11.27 3.47
C GLU A 40 -21.34 -12.41 3.12
N ALA A 41 -20.69 -12.32 1.95
CA ALA A 41 -19.67 -13.28 1.52
C ALA A 41 -18.38 -13.22 2.34
N TYR A 42 -18.15 -12.11 3.06
CA TYR A 42 -16.93 -11.89 3.84
C TYR A 42 -17.16 -11.82 5.35
N ALA A 43 -18.40 -11.58 5.80
CA ALA A 43 -18.76 -11.46 7.22
C ALA A 43 -18.33 -12.67 8.06
N GLY A 44 -18.46 -13.89 7.54
CA GLY A 44 -18.02 -15.10 8.22
C GLY A 44 -16.51 -15.13 8.49
N GLY A 45 -15.70 -14.48 7.64
CA GLY A 45 -14.26 -14.33 7.87
C GLY A 45 -13.91 -13.38 9.03
N PHE A 46 -14.87 -12.59 9.48
CA PHE A 46 -14.75 -11.73 10.67
C PHE A 46 -15.54 -12.31 11.87
N GLU A 47 -16.09 -13.52 11.73
CA GLU A 47 -17.01 -14.14 12.70
C GLU A 47 -18.24 -13.28 13.00
N LEU A 48 -18.65 -12.47 12.01
CA LEU A 48 -19.84 -11.64 12.07
C LEU A 48 -20.98 -12.29 11.28
N ALA A 49 -22.22 -12.00 11.70
CA ALA A 49 -23.42 -12.53 11.06
C ALA A 49 -24.56 -11.51 11.01
N GLY A 50 -25.52 -11.80 10.13
CA GLY A 50 -26.74 -11.00 9.98
C GLY A 50 -26.49 -9.57 9.53
N VAL A 51 -27.50 -8.71 9.77
CA VAL A 51 -27.48 -7.30 9.36
C VAL A 51 -26.33 -6.52 10.00
N PRO A 52 -26.03 -6.65 11.31
CA PRO A 52 -24.91 -5.93 11.91
C PRO A 52 -23.56 -6.32 11.31
N GLY A 53 -23.35 -7.62 11.03
CA GLY A 53 -22.13 -8.10 10.39
C GLY A 53 -21.94 -7.56 8.98
N ALA A 54 -23.00 -7.58 8.17
CA ALA A 54 -22.96 -7.02 6.84
C ALA A 54 -22.65 -5.51 6.86
N ALA A 55 -23.25 -4.76 7.80
CA ALA A 55 -22.97 -3.33 7.97
C ALA A 55 -21.52 -3.05 8.38
N ALA A 56 -20.96 -3.84 9.30
CA ALA A 56 -19.57 -3.70 9.73
C ALA A 56 -18.58 -3.96 8.57
N VAL A 57 -18.80 -5.01 7.78
CA VAL A 57 -17.96 -5.32 6.60
C VAL A 57 -18.06 -4.21 5.55
N ARG A 58 -19.25 -3.67 5.28
CA ARG A 58 -19.39 -2.50 4.39
C ARG A 58 -18.61 -1.30 4.91
N GLY A 59 -18.70 -1.04 6.21
CA GLY A 59 -17.93 0.02 6.88
C GLY A 59 -16.43 -0.14 6.68
N LEU A 60 -15.90 -1.37 6.81
CA LEU A 60 -14.50 -1.67 6.53
C LEU A 60 -14.14 -1.40 5.06
N GLY A 61 -15.01 -1.78 4.13
CA GLY A 61 -14.84 -1.45 2.72
C GLY A 61 -14.77 0.06 2.45
N VAL A 62 -15.64 0.86 3.08
CA VAL A 62 -15.58 2.33 2.98
C VAL A 62 -14.29 2.88 3.59
N ALA A 63 -13.88 2.36 4.76
CA ALA A 63 -12.62 2.76 5.39
C ALA A 63 -11.41 2.47 4.49
N PHE A 64 -11.39 1.33 3.79
CA PHE A 64 -10.35 1.00 2.81
C PHE A 64 -10.33 2.00 1.64
N LEU A 65 -11.48 2.43 1.12
CA LEU A 65 -11.55 3.46 0.09
C LEU A 65 -10.99 4.80 0.59
N MET A 66 -11.37 5.22 1.80
CA MET A 66 -10.83 6.43 2.43
C MET A 66 -9.32 6.36 2.59
N TRP A 67 -8.81 5.21 3.03
CA TRP A 67 -7.38 4.98 3.22
C TRP A 67 -6.58 5.12 1.91
N ASN A 68 -7.18 4.68 0.80
CA ASN A 68 -6.56 4.70 -0.53
C ASN A 68 -6.70 6.06 -1.26
N ALA A 69 -7.36 7.07 -0.69
CA ALA A 69 -7.57 8.37 -1.32
C ALA A 69 -6.25 9.13 -1.63
N THR A 70 -5.15 8.80 -0.94
CA THR A 70 -3.82 9.39 -1.14
C THR A 70 -3.07 8.79 -2.33
N TYR A 71 -3.43 7.58 -2.76
CA TYR A 71 -2.69 6.81 -3.78
C TYR A 71 -2.75 7.42 -5.19
N PRO A 72 -3.89 7.93 -5.71
CA PRO A 72 -3.97 8.44 -7.08
C PRO A 72 -2.95 9.54 -7.40
N ALA A 73 -2.71 10.47 -6.46
CA ALA A 73 -1.72 11.53 -6.65
C ALA A 73 -0.30 10.97 -6.74
N VAL A 74 0.03 9.98 -5.89
CA VAL A 74 1.33 9.29 -5.92
C VAL A 74 1.51 8.51 -7.22
N ILE A 75 0.48 7.82 -7.70
CA ILE A 75 0.49 7.10 -8.99
C ILE A 75 0.66 8.06 -10.17
N ALA A 76 0.03 9.24 -10.11
CA ALA A 76 0.13 10.23 -11.17
C ALA A 76 1.56 10.80 -11.27
N ASN A 77 2.14 11.20 -10.14
CA ASN A 77 3.49 11.76 -10.12
C ASN A 77 4.20 11.57 -8.76
N PRO A 78 4.90 10.45 -8.55
CA PRO A 78 5.50 10.13 -7.24
C PRO A 78 6.64 11.08 -6.85
N ARG A 79 7.26 11.78 -7.83
CA ARG A 79 8.32 12.76 -7.57
C ARG A 79 7.79 14.12 -7.14
N ARG A 80 6.64 14.53 -7.68
CA ARG A 80 5.95 15.74 -7.23
C ARG A 80 5.38 15.54 -5.82
N PHE A 81 4.82 14.36 -5.55
CA PHE A 81 4.13 14.04 -4.31
C PHE A 81 4.96 13.15 -3.37
N ARG A 82 6.25 13.45 -3.19
CA ARG A 82 7.17 12.61 -2.38
C ARG A 82 6.76 12.49 -0.91
N SER A 83 6.32 13.58 -0.30
CA SER A 83 5.83 13.56 1.08
C SER A 83 4.57 12.71 1.19
N LEU A 84 3.67 12.79 0.20
CA LEU A 84 2.47 11.95 0.17
C LEU A 84 2.79 10.47 -0.05
N TYR A 85 3.83 10.15 -0.83
CA TYR A 85 4.35 8.78 -0.93
C TYR A 85 4.79 8.28 0.47
N ALA A 86 5.54 9.09 1.22
CA ALA A 86 5.93 8.71 2.59
C ALA A 86 4.71 8.51 3.50
N VAL A 87 3.66 9.32 3.34
CA VAL A 87 2.37 9.12 4.04
C VAL A 87 1.71 7.81 3.63
N VAL A 88 1.69 7.45 2.34
CA VAL A 88 1.18 6.15 1.87
C VAL A 88 1.93 4.97 2.52
N LEU A 89 3.25 5.06 2.66
CA LEU A 89 4.03 4.03 3.36
C LEU A 89 3.70 3.99 4.86
N ALA A 90 3.58 5.16 5.50
CA ALA A 90 3.22 5.24 6.92
C ALA A 90 1.82 4.67 7.18
N GLN A 91 0.86 4.97 6.30
CA GLN A 91 -0.46 4.37 6.29
C GLN A 91 -0.34 2.83 6.22
N GLN A 92 0.40 2.27 5.25
CA GLN A 92 0.54 0.81 5.17
C GLN A 92 1.23 0.20 6.41
N CYS A 93 2.21 0.89 6.99
CA CYS A 93 2.84 0.46 8.25
C CYS A 93 1.85 0.41 9.42
N VAL A 94 0.96 1.41 9.52
CA VAL A 94 -0.06 1.44 10.58
C VAL A 94 -1.03 0.27 10.42
N GLY A 95 -1.46 -0.04 9.19
CA GLY A 95 -2.27 -1.23 8.89
C GLY A 95 -1.58 -2.51 9.35
N LEU A 96 -0.37 -2.76 8.85
CA LEU A 96 0.41 -3.95 9.17
C LEU A 96 0.66 -4.14 10.68
N ILE A 97 1.06 -3.06 11.38
CA ILE A 97 1.32 -3.12 12.83
C ILE A 97 0.02 -3.37 13.59
N GLY A 98 -1.07 -2.68 13.20
CA GLY A 98 -2.38 -2.85 13.81
C GLY A 98 -2.90 -4.28 13.66
N GLU A 99 -2.80 -4.85 12.46
CA GLU A 99 -3.22 -6.22 12.18
C GLU A 99 -2.36 -7.26 12.89
N ALA A 100 -1.04 -7.07 12.90
CA ALA A 100 -0.13 -7.94 13.66
C ALA A 100 -0.45 -7.91 15.16
N TRP A 101 -0.74 -6.73 15.71
CA TRP A 101 -1.14 -6.59 17.11
C TRP A 101 -2.47 -7.30 17.38
N ILE A 102 -3.49 -7.11 16.52
CA ILE A 102 -4.78 -7.80 16.64
C ILE A 102 -4.56 -9.32 16.62
N HIS A 103 -3.78 -9.85 15.67
CA HIS A 103 -3.47 -11.28 15.59
C HIS A 103 -2.83 -11.80 16.87
N CYS A 104 -1.77 -11.15 17.36
CA CYS A 104 -1.07 -11.56 18.58
C CYS A 104 -1.94 -11.45 19.84
N SER A 105 -2.96 -10.60 19.84
CA SER A 105 -3.89 -10.42 20.95
C SER A 105 -5.12 -11.35 20.90
N LEU A 106 -5.27 -12.09 19.80
CA LEU A 106 -6.48 -12.88 19.55
C LEU A 106 -6.51 -14.13 20.44
N PRO A 107 -7.61 -14.37 21.21
CA PRO A 107 -7.76 -15.60 21.97
C PRO A 107 -7.83 -16.84 21.07
N ALA A 108 -7.53 -18.01 21.65
CA ALA A 108 -7.78 -19.28 20.98
C ALA A 108 -9.29 -19.47 20.69
N GLY A 109 -9.61 -20.22 19.63
CA GLY A 109 -11.00 -20.50 19.21
C GLY A 109 -11.49 -19.68 18.02
N HIS A 110 -10.71 -18.68 17.56
CA HIS A 110 -11.07 -17.76 16.48
C HIS A 110 -10.32 -18.06 15.17
N ALA A 111 -10.33 -19.32 14.72
CA ALA A 111 -9.50 -19.78 13.59
C ALA A 111 -9.86 -19.09 12.27
N ALA A 112 -11.16 -18.85 12.02
CA ALA A 112 -11.61 -18.18 10.79
C ALA A 112 -11.17 -16.70 10.77
N LEU A 113 -11.33 -16.00 11.90
CA LEU A 113 -10.89 -14.62 12.07
C LEU A 113 -9.35 -14.49 11.99
N SER A 114 -8.62 -15.38 12.65
CA SER A 114 -7.15 -15.44 12.59
C SER A 114 -6.65 -15.58 11.15
N ALA A 115 -7.20 -16.54 10.39
CA ALA A 115 -6.83 -16.75 8.99
C ALA A 115 -7.17 -15.53 8.11
N SER A 116 -8.22 -14.77 8.44
CA SER A 116 -8.52 -13.50 7.75
C SER A 116 -7.48 -12.43 8.04
N ILE A 117 -7.09 -12.26 9.30
CA ILE A 117 -6.06 -11.30 9.70
C ILE A 117 -4.71 -11.64 9.05
N GLU A 118 -4.33 -12.91 9.01
CA GLU A 118 -3.09 -13.36 8.36
C GLU A 118 -3.02 -13.00 6.88
N ARG A 119 -4.16 -13.10 6.17
CA ARG A 119 -4.23 -12.66 4.76
C ARG A 119 -3.98 -11.17 4.64
N PHE A 120 -4.59 -10.36 5.50
CA PHE A 120 -4.35 -8.91 5.50
C PHE A 120 -2.89 -8.58 5.80
N ILE A 121 -2.30 -9.17 6.85
CA ILE A 121 -0.87 -9.02 7.20
C ILE A 121 0.02 -9.35 6.00
N ALA A 122 -0.25 -10.47 5.32
CA ALA A 122 0.54 -10.89 4.16
C ALA A 122 0.46 -9.88 3.01
N PHE A 123 -0.74 -9.38 2.70
CA PHE A 123 -0.93 -8.37 1.64
C PHE A 123 -0.29 -7.04 2.02
N ASP A 124 -0.47 -6.58 3.26
CA ASP A 124 0.08 -5.32 3.76
C ASP A 124 1.61 -5.35 3.80
N ALA A 125 2.20 -6.44 4.28
CA ALA A 125 3.65 -6.62 4.30
C ALA A 125 4.24 -6.65 2.88
N ALA A 126 3.64 -7.42 1.97
CA ALA A 126 4.11 -7.50 0.58
C ALA A 126 3.95 -6.15 -0.15
N GLY A 127 2.82 -5.48 0.03
CA GLY A 127 2.55 -4.16 -0.54
C GLY A 127 3.51 -3.09 -0.01
N LEU A 128 3.72 -3.04 1.30
CA LEU A 128 4.66 -2.13 1.95
C LEU A 128 6.09 -2.35 1.42
N ALA A 129 6.55 -3.60 1.39
CA ALA A 129 7.89 -3.93 0.90
C ALA A 129 8.09 -3.50 -0.56
N LEU A 130 7.13 -3.81 -1.44
CA LEU A 130 7.17 -3.44 -2.86
C LEU A 130 7.21 -1.92 -3.04
N MET A 131 6.29 -1.19 -2.40
CA MET A 131 6.22 0.26 -2.52
C MET A 131 7.43 0.96 -1.90
N ALA A 132 7.94 0.48 -0.77
CA ALA A 132 9.12 1.02 -0.12
C ALA A 132 10.38 0.81 -0.96
N ALA A 133 10.57 -0.38 -1.54
CA ALA A 133 11.69 -0.67 -2.43
C ALA A 133 11.68 0.26 -3.65
N ALA A 134 10.52 0.46 -4.28
CA ALA A 134 10.37 1.35 -5.42
C ALA A 134 10.62 2.83 -5.03
N PHE A 135 10.16 3.26 -3.86
CA PHE A 135 10.40 4.60 -3.34
C PHE A 135 11.89 4.84 -3.08
N VAL A 136 12.55 3.93 -2.36
CA VAL A 136 13.98 4.02 -2.05
C VAL A 136 14.81 4.03 -3.34
N TRP A 137 14.51 3.17 -4.31
CA TRP A 137 15.17 3.20 -5.62
C TRP A 137 15.03 4.59 -6.26
N MET A 138 13.81 5.12 -6.34
CA MET A 138 13.55 6.44 -6.92
C MET A 138 14.38 7.54 -6.24
N LEU A 139 14.43 7.55 -4.90
CA LEU A 139 15.23 8.51 -4.12
C LEU A 139 16.73 8.36 -4.39
N LEU A 140 17.25 7.13 -4.45
CA LEU A 140 18.67 6.87 -4.70
C LEU A 140 19.09 7.34 -6.10
N VAL A 141 18.27 7.07 -7.12
CA VAL A 141 18.56 7.52 -8.49
C VAL A 141 18.47 9.04 -8.60
N ASP A 142 17.45 9.67 -8.01
CA ASP A 142 17.33 11.14 -8.04
C ASP A 142 18.51 11.82 -7.33
N ARG A 143 19.01 11.27 -6.21
CA ARG A 143 20.23 11.75 -5.53
C ARG A 143 21.49 11.58 -6.38
N ARG A 144 21.60 10.50 -7.16
CA ARG A 144 22.72 10.29 -8.09
C ARG A 144 22.67 11.30 -9.23
N CYS A 145 21.49 11.56 -9.80
CA CYS A 145 21.28 12.60 -10.80
C CYS A 145 21.70 13.99 -10.33
N ALA A 146 21.28 14.39 -9.12
CA ALA A 146 21.61 15.71 -8.57
C ALA A 146 23.13 15.88 -8.36
N ARG A 147 23.83 14.86 -7.85
CA ARG A 147 25.29 14.91 -7.68
C ARG A 147 26.05 14.99 -9.01
N SER A 148 25.58 14.31 -10.05
CA SER A 148 26.18 14.41 -11.38
C SER A 148 25.98 15.78 -12.06
N THR A 149 24.97 16.55 -11.64
CA THR A 149 24.77 17.93 -12.14
C THR A 149 25.57 18.97 -11.36
N ASP A 150 25.90 18.70 -10.09
CA ASP A 150 26.64 19.63 -9.23
C ASP A 150 28.17 19.47 -9.34
N GLY A 151 28.66 18.23 -9.48
CA GLY A 151 30.09 17.94 -9.70
C GLY A 151 30.65 18.36 -11.07
N GLY A 152 29.94 19.20 -11.81
CA GLY A 152 30.34 19.78 -13.09
C GLY A 152 30.34 21.32 -13.10
N ARG A 153 30.19 21.97 -11.94
CA ARG A 153 30.47 23.41 -11.82
C ARG A 153 31.95 23.60 -11.45
N PRO A 154 32.73 24.36 -12.24
CA PRO A 154 34.09 24.74 -11.87
C PRO A 154 34.12 25.59 -10.61
#